data_AF-A0A7W1AHB9-F1
#
_entry.id   AF-A0A7W1AHB9-F1
#
_cell.length_a   1.000
_cell.length_b   1.000
_cell.length_c   1.000
_cell.angle_alpha   90.00
_cell.angle_beta   90.00
_cell.angle_gamma   90.00
#
_symmetry.space_group_name_H-M   'P 1'
#
loop_
_entity.id
_entity.type
_entity.pdbx_description
1 polymer ?
#
loop_
_entity_poly.entity_id
_entity_poly.type
_entity_poly.pdbx_seq_one_letter_code
_entity_poly.pdbx_strand_id
1 'polypeptide(L)'
;MARPIDMRITSLALALSLAACTVQSRPAPAGPSERQDNRSDRAFDRNSQWDKLGERWVNGRVDRDVIAVQRRERYSKLKIVVEHSALELHDIVIHFGNGEVFSPGTRLI
;
A
#
# COMPACT_ATOMS: atom_id res chain seq x y z
N MET A 1 -58.57 -31.01 -42.20
CA MET A 1 -57.13 -31.31 -42.17
C MET A 1 -56.38 -30.02 -41.87
N ALA A 2 -56.09 -29.76 -40.60
CA ALA A 2 -55.41 -28.55 -40.13
C ALA A 2 -53.91 -28.83 -40.00
N ARG A 3 -53.07 -27.93 -40.53
CA ARG A 3 -51.61 -27.95 -40.31
C ARG A 3 -51.25 -26.88 -39.28
N PRO A 4 -50.61 -27.23 -38.15
CA PRO A 4 -50.25 -26.27 -37.12
C PRO A 4 -48.99 -25.48 -37.48
N ILE A 5 -48.93 -24.30 -36.87
CA ILE A 5 -48.04 -23.17 -37.09
C ILE A 5 -46.68 -23.43 -36.42
N ASP A 6 -45.58 -23.29 -37.16
CA ASP A 6 -44.22 -23.38 -36.66
C ASP A 6 -43.87 -22.12 -35.84
N MET A 7 -43.79 -22.29 -34.51
CA MET A 7 -43.50 -21.25 -33.52
C MET A 7 -42.00 -21.25 -33.22
N ARG A 8 -41.24 -20.37 -33.90
CA ARG A 8 -39.82 -20.15 -33.62
C ARG A 8 -39.63 -19.34 -32.34
N ILE A 9 -39.49 -20.05 -31.23
CA ILE A 9 -39.12 -19.54 -29.91
C ILE A 9 -37.68 -19.03 -29.97
N THR A 10 -37.48 -17.71 -29.90
CA THR A 10 -36.17 -17.09 -29.68
C THR A 10 -36.11 -16.60 -28.23
N SER A 11 -35.53 -17.43 -27.37
CA SER A 11 -35.29 -17.12 -25.97
C SER A 11 -34.14 -16.12 -25.84
N LEU A 12 -34.46 -14.86 -25.53
CA LEU A 12 -33.47 -13.85 -25.17
C LEU A 12 -33.17 -13.96 -23.67
N ALA A 13 -32.07 -14.62 -23.32
CA ALA A 13 -31.59 -14.68 -21.94
C ALA A 13 -30.97 -13.33 -21.55
N LEU A 14 -31.69 -12.57 -20.73
CA LEU A 14 -31.21 -11.31 -20.15
C LEU A 14 -30.38 -11.62 -18.90
N ALA A 15 -29.05 -11.65 -19.04
CA ALA A 15 -28.13 -11.79 -17.91
C ALA A 15 -28.01 -10.45 -17.17
N LEU A 16 -28.62 -10.36 -15.98
CA LEU A 16 -28.48 -9.22 -15.07
C LEU A 16 -27.07 -9.25 -14.46
N SER A 17 -26.16 -8.45 -15.01
CA SER A 17 -24.81 -8.24 -14.49
C SER A 17 -24.88 -7.39 -13.22
N LEU A 18 -24.70 -8.01 -12.04
CA LEU A 18 -24.38 -7.26 -10.83
C LEU A 18 -22.94 -6.75 -10.96
N ALA A 19 -22.80 -5.48 -11.29
CA ALA A 19 -21.52 -4.77 -11.22
C ALA A 19 -21.13 -4.61 -9.73
N ALA A 20 -20.42 -5.60 -9.19
CA ALA A 20 -19.64 -5.40 -7.98
C ALA A 20 -18.53 -4.41 -8.33
N CYS A 21 -18.56 -3.20 -7.76
CA CYS A 21 -17.44 -2.28 -7.80
C CYS A 21 -16.30 -2.88 -6.96
N THR A 22 -15.52 -3.78 -7.55
CA THR A 22 -14.24 -4.18 -6.97
C THR A 22 -13.32 -2.98 -7.08
N VAL A 23 -13.15 -2.26 -5.97
CA VAL A 23 -12.03 -1.32 -5.81
C VAL A 23 -10.76 -2.15 -5.89
N GLN A 24 -10.19 -2.20 -7.10
CA GLN A 24 -8.92 -2.87 -7.35
C GLN A 24 -7.82 -1.98 -6.75
N SER A 25 -7.51 -2.20 -5.47
CA SER A 25 -6.28 -1.71 -4.87
C SER A 25 -5.11 -2.38 -5.62
N ARG A 26 -4.61 -1.73 -6.67
CA ARG A 26 -3.41 -2.19 -7.37
C ARG A 26 -2.28 -2.21 -6.34
N PRO A 27 -1.63 -3.35 -6.07
CA PRO A 27 -0.39 -3.31 -5.33
C PRO A 27 0.54 -2.35 -6.07
N ALA A 28 1.12 -1.39 -5.34
CA ALA A 28 2.12 -0.50 -5.90
C ALA A 28 3.17 -1.37 -6.60
N PRO A 29 3.57 -1.06 -7.86
CA PRO A 29 4.62 -1.81 -8.53
C PRO A 29 5.80 -1.88 -7.57
N ALA A 30 6.36 -3.08 -7.38
CA ALA A 30 7.61 -3.25 -6.64
C ALA A 30 8.59 -2.25 -7.25
N GLY A 31 8.88 -1.20 -6.49
CA GLY A 31 9.67 -0.08 -6.99
C GLY A 31 11.01 -0.60 -7.50
N PRO A 32 11.66 0.13 -8.42
CA PRO A 32 13.05 -0.17 -8.77
C PRO A 32 13.84 -0.32 -7.47
N SER A 33 14.72 -1.32 -7.39
CA SER A 33 15.54 -1.62 -6.22
C SER A 33 15.98 -0.33 -5.56
N GLU A 34 15.33 0.00 -4.44
CA GLU A 34 15.56 1.24 -3.73
C GLU A 34 17.04 1.28 -3.34
N ARG A 35 17.69 2.45 -3.43
CA ARG A 35 19.12 2.54 -3.12
C ARG A 35 19.33 2.26 -1.62
N GLN A 36 19.71 1.05 -1.26
CA GLN A 36 19.98 0.73 0.14
C GLN A 36 21.32 1.32 0.60
N ASP A 37 21.32 2.23 1.58
CA ASP A 37 22.55 2.65 2.27
C ASP A 37 22.91 1.66 3.39
N ASN A 38 23.33 0.48 2.96
CA ASN A 38 23.71 -0.61 3.86
C ASN A 38 24.84 -0.24 4.84
N ARG A 39 25.60 0.83 4.62
CA ARG A 39 26.69 1.22 5.52
C ARG A 39 26.13 1.98 6.71
N SER A 40 25.33 3.01 6.46
CA SER A 40 24.70 3.84 7.48
C SER A 40 23.77 2.99 8.35
N ASP A 41 22.99 2.11 7.73
CA ASP A 41 22.15 1.10 8.40
C ASP A 41 22.93 0.27 9.40
N ARG A 42 24.02 -0.37 8.95
CA ARG A 42 24.84 -1.21 9.81
C ARG A 42 25.45 -0.43 10.98
N ALA A 43 25.78 0.84 10.78
CA ALA A 43 26.29 1.69 11.86
C ALA A 43 25.18 2.04 12.87
N PHE A 44 23.96 2.29 12.41
CA PHE A 44 22.81 2.54 13.25
C PHE A 44 22.40 1.29 14.05
N ASP A 45 22.29 0.14 13.40
CA ASP A 45 21.90 -1.15 14.00
C ASP A 45 22.88 -1.55 15.11
N ARG A 46 24.20 -1.42 14.88
CA ARG A 46 25.22 -1.76 15.90
C ARG A 46 25.12 -0.91 17.16
N ASN A 47 24.64 0.32 17.04
CA ASN A 47 24.64 1.31 18.12
C ASN A 47 23.24 1.56 18.69
N SER A 48 22.23 0.81 18.27
CA SER A 48 20.85 1.04 18.66
C SER A 48 20.14 -0.26 19.05
N GLN A 49 19.01 -0.13 19.76
CA GLN A 49 18.10 -1.22 20.07
C GLN A 49 16.90 -1.24 19.11
N TRP A 50 17.07 -0.71 17.90
CA TRP A 50 16.01 -0.56 16.92
C TRP A 50 16.25 -1.49 15.74
N ASP A 51 15.21 -2.19 15.31
CA ASP A 51 15.25 -3.02 14.10
C ASP A 51 14.78 -2.21 12.89
N LYS A 52 15.57 -2.19 11.81
CA LYS A 52 15.17 -1.54 10.56
C LYS A 52 14.02 -2.31 9.90
N LEU A 53 12.89 -1.63 9.69
CA LEU A 53 11.69 -2.21 9.08
C LEU A 53 11.64 -2.04 7.56
N GLY A 54 12.17 -0.92 7.07
CA GLY A 54 12.18 -0.56 5.67
C GLY A 54 12.84 0.80 5.46
N GLU A 55 12.86 1.26 4.21
CA GLU A 55 13.40 2.56 3.83
C GLU A 55 12.71 3.07 2.56
N ARG A 56 12.87 4.37 2.30
CA ARG A 56 12.36 5.04 1.11
C ARG A 56 13.18 6.31 0.82
N TRP A 57 13.59 6.48 -0.43
CA TRP A 57 14.19 7.71 -0.92
C TRP A 57 13.10 8.69 -1.33
N VAL A 58 12.99 9.75 -0.54
CA VAL A 58 12.12 10.89 -0.86
C VAL A 58 12.85 11.77 -1.86
N ASN A 59 12.20 12.06 -2.99
CA ASN A 59 12.75 12.90 -4.05
C ASN A 59 11.83 14.08 -4.42
N GLY A 60 10.74 14.29 -3.67
CA GLY A 60 9.78 15.38 -3.87
C GLY A 60 8.95 15.28 -5.16
N ARG A 61 9.00 14.15 -5.88
CA ARG A 61 8.22 13.97 -7.13
C ARG A 61 6.77 13.58 -6.86
N VAL A 62 6.47 13.12 -5.64
CA VAL A 62 5.15 12.71 -5.19
C VAL A 62 4.90 13.27 -3.79
N ASP A 63 3.63 13.54 -3.47
CA ASP A 63 3.23 14.04 -2.15
C ASP A 63 3.25 12.96 -1.07
N ARG A 64 3.12 11.70 -1.48
CA ARG A 64 3.04 10.54 -0.58
C ARG A 64 4.05 9.48 -0.98
N ASP A 65 4.94 9.20 -0.04
CA ASP A 65 5.90 8.11 -0.12
C ASP A 65 5.45 6.93 0.74
N VAL A 66 5.74 5.71 0.27
CA VAL A 66 5.37 4.47 0.97
C VAL A 66 6.65 3.72 1.33
N ILE A 67 6.88 3.55 2.62
CA ILE A 67 7.94 2.68 3.13
C ILE A 67 7.40 1.25 3.20
N ALA A 68 7.86 0.39 2.30
CA ALA A 68 7.50 -1.02 2.34
C ALA A 68 8.25 -1.72 3.48
N VAL A 69 7.50 -2.39 4.36
CA VAL A 69 8.07 -3.20 5.45
C VAL A 69 8.10 -4.66 5.03
N GLN A 70 9.27 -5.28 5.12
CA GLN A 70 9.45 -6.68 4.68
C GLN A 70 9.16 -7.71 5.76
N ARG A 71 9.20 -7.31 7.04
CA ARG A 71 8.99 -8.19 8.19
C ARG A 71 7.54 -8.17 8.67
N ARG A 72 7.05 -9.32 9.12
CA ARG A 72 5.69 -9.49 9.66
C ARG A 72 5.74 -9.89 11.13
N GLU A 73 6.02 -8.90 11.97
CA GLU A 73 6.09 -9.06 13.42
C GLU A 73 5.24 -7.98 14.11
N ARG A 74 5.16 -8.02 15.44
CA ARG A 74 4.47 -7.00 16.23
C ARG A 74 5.47 -6.02 16.82
N TYR A 75 5.20 -4.73 16.63
CA TYR A 75 6.04 -3.65 17.14
C TYR A 75 5.19 -2.73 18.03
N SER A 76 5.76 -2.22 19.12
CA SER A 76 5.08 -1.29 20.05
C SER A 76 5.51 0.16 19.87
N LYS A 77 6.61 0.39 19.15
CA LYS A 77 7.18 1.72 18.91
C LYS A 77 7.72 1.79 17.48
N LEU A 78 7.59 2.96 16.87
CA LEU A 78 8.16 3.27 15.57
C LEU A 78 9.07 4.48 15.69
N LYS A 79 10.14 4.48 14.91
CA LYS A 79 11.06 5.60 14.77
C LYS A 79 11.29 5.83 13.28
N ILE A 80 11.24 7.09 12.87
CA ILE A 80 11.68 7.51 11.53
C ILE A 80 13.03 8.19 11.70
N VAL A 81 14.00 7.75 10.89
CA VAL A 81 15.32 8.38 10.78
C VAL A 81 15.37 9.04 9.41
N VAL A 82 15.77 10.31 9.39
CA VAL A 82 15.92 11.08 8.17
C VAL A 82 17.41 11.20 7.86
N GLU A 83 17.79 10.83 6.64
CA GLU A 83 19.18 10.81 6.20
C GLU A 83 19.37 11.70 4.97
N HIS A 84 20.63 12.11 4.75
CA HIS A 84 21.12 12.91 3.61
C HIS A 84 20.59 14.35 3.47
N SER A 85 19.33 14.63 3.80
CA SER A 85 18.73 15.97 3.68
C SER A 85 17.59 16.15 4.70
N ALA A 86 17.20 17.40 4.96
CA ALA A 86 16.02 17.70 5.75
C ALA A 86 14.74 17.17 5.06
N LEU A 87 13.79 16.71 5.88
CA LEU A 87 12.47 16.24 5.45
C LEU A 87 11.39 17.12 6.09
N GLU A 88 10.49 17.65 5.26
CA GLU A 88 9.24 18.24 5.73
C GLU A 88 8.16 17.15 5.75
N LEU A 89 7.76 16.75 6.95
CA LEU A 89 6.78 15.70 7.18
C LEU A 89 5.44 16.33 7.60
N HIS A 90 4.42 16.22 6.74
CA HIS A 90 3.09 16.76 7.03
C HIS A 90 2.21 15.79 7.82
N ASP A 91 2.15 14.53 7.38
CA ASP A 91 1.29 13.50 7.95
C ASP A 91 1.99 12.13 7.92
N ILE A 92 1.56 11.24 8.82
CA ILE A 92 1.94 9.83 8.83
C ILE A 92 0.66 8.99 8.95
N VAL A 93 0.56 7.98 8.09
CA VAL A 93 -0.43 6.92 8.19
C VAL A 93 0.27 5.57 8.27
N ILE A 94 -0.05 4.79 9.30
CA ILE A 94 0.49 3.46 9.53
C ILE A 94 -0.61 2.44 9.20
N HIS A 95 -0.31 1.56 8.25
CA HIS A 95 -1.16 0.41 7.91
C HIS A 95 -0.61 -0.85 8.57
N PHE A 96 -1.39 -1.45 9.48
CA PHE A 96 -1.02 -2.69 10.14
C PHE A 96 -1.41 -3.90 9.30
N GLY A 97 -0.71 -5.03 9.52
CA GLY A 97 -1.00 -6.28 8.80
C GLY A 97 -2.38 -6.88 9.10
N ASN A 98 -3.05 -6.45 10.18
CA ASN A 98 -4.43 -6.83 10.51
C ASN A 98 -5.49 -5.92 9.83
N GLY A 99 -5.07 -4.96 9.02
CA GLY A 99 -5.96 -4.01 8.33
C GLY A 99 -6.30 -2.74 9.13
N GLU A 100 -5.86 -2.64 10.39
CA GLU A 100 -6.02 -1.42 11.18
C GLU A 100 -5.17 -0.28 10.60
N VAL A 101 -5.65 0.94 10.77
CA VAL A 101 -4.97 2.17 10.32
C VAL A 101 -4.82 3.12 11.50
N PHE A 102 -3.62 3.64 11.70
CA PHE A 102 -3.31 4.62 12.73
C PHE A 102 -2.64 5.86 12.14
N SER A 103 -3.14 7.04 12.52
CA SER A 103 -2.54 8.33 12.19
C SER A 103 -2.35 9.14 13.48
N PRO A 104 -1.11 9.37 13.93
CA PRO A 104 -0.85 10.04 15.21
C PRO A 104 -1.01 11.56 15.19
N GLY A 105 -1.36 12.19 14.05
CA GLY A 105 -1.40 13.65 13.93
C GLY A 105 -0.02 14.27 14.16
N THR A 106 0.83 14.31 13.15
CA THR A 106 2.23 14.75 13.28
C THR A 106 2.43 16.27 13.35
N ARG A 107 1.38 17.05 13.10
CA ARG A 107 1.39 18.50 13.23
C ARG A 107 0.60 18.92 14.46
N LEU A 108 1.30 19.33 15.51
CA LEU A 108 0.71 20.01 16.64
C LEU A 108 0.45 21.47 16.22
N ILE A 109 -0.82 21.88 16.20
CA ILE A 109 -1.25 23.27 16.05
C ILE A 109 -1.31 23.97 17.40
#